data_AF-A0A836RJ71-F1
#
_entry.id   AF-A0A836RJ71-F1
#
_cell.length_a   1.000
_cell.length_b   1.000
_cell.length_c   1.000
_cell.angle_alpha   90.00
_cell.angle_beta   90.00
_cell.angle_gamma   90.00
#
_symmetry.space_group_name_H-M   'P 1'
#
loop_
_entity.id
_entity.type
_entity.pdbx_description
1 polymer ?
#
loop_
_entity_poly.entity_id
_entity_poly.type
_entity_poly.pdbx_seq_one_letter_code
_entity_poly.pdbx_strand_id
1 'polypeptide(L)'
;MILSRKEFLGITGSSLLGVSLLRAFTGLSGSGAFATNKSSGETMIEIKTKRLNLAHTWTISRNSSDYKDNVFVKIEKDGIVGYGEAAPNVRYGENAELTTKKMKNALHIFKENDLFHYTDIKAALDSAILKQSCAKAALDIA
;
A
#
# COMPACT_ATOMS: atom_id res chain seq x y z
N MET A 1 23.71 -20.15 16.08
CA MET A 1 23.25 -19.27 14.98
C MET A 1 21.74 -19.10 15.16
N ILE A 2 21.24 -17.88 15.32
CA ILE A 2 19.79 -17.63 15.47
C ILE A 2 19.22 -17.47 14.06
N LEU A 3 18.42 -18.44 13.61
CA LEU A 3 17.78 -18.41 12.30
C LEU A 3 16.59 -17.44 12.31
N SER A 4 16.42 -16.70 11.22
CA SER A 4 15.24 -15.86 11.02
C SER A 4 14.01 -16.73 10.72
N ARG A 5 12.82 -16.17 10.99
CA ARG A 5 11.54 -16.87 10.76
C ARG A 5 11.35 -17.29 9.29
N LYS A 6 11.91 -16.52 8.34
CA LYS A 6 11.85 -16.82 6.90
C LYS A 6 12.75 -18.01 6.54
N GLU A 7 13.95 -18.09 7.11
CA GLU A 7 14.87 -19.20 6.90
C GLU A 7 14.34 -20.50 7.50
N PHE A 8 13.76 -20.43 8.70
CA PHE A 8 13.12 -21.59 9.33
C PHE A 8 11.97 -22.16 8.48
N LEU A 9 11.11 -21.30 7.93
CA LEU A 9 10.00 -21.73 7.07
C LEU A 9 10.47 -22.30 5.72
N GLY A 10 11.54 -21.75 5.13
CA GLY A 10 12.14 -22.29 3.90
C GLY A 10 12.78 -23.67 4.09
N ILE A 11 13.45 -23.88 5.22
CA ILE A 11 14.07 -25.17 5.59
C ILE A 11 12.99 -26.23 5.89
N THR A 12 11.93 -25.85 6.62
CA THR A 12 10.84 -26.77 6.99
C THR A 12 9.99 -27.14 5.77
N GLY A 13 9.81 -26.21 4.81
CA GLY A 13 9.09 -26.46 3.56
C GLY A 13 9.81 -27.43 2.60
N SER A 14 11.14 -27.60 2.74
CA SER A 14 11.96 -28.43 1.85
C SER A 14 12.30 -29.81 2.41
N SER A 15 11.90 -30.12 3.66
CA SER A 15 12.31 -31.33 4.39
C SER A 15 11.16 -32.31 4.71
N LEU A 16 9.95 -32.10 4.19
CA LEU A 16 8.79 -33.01 4.38
C LEU A 16 8.58 -34.06 3.26
N LEU A 17 9.62 -34.37 2.48
CA LEU A 17 9.63 -35.56 1.63
C LEU A 17 9.97 -36.81 2.46
N GLY A 18 9.03 -37.26 3.30
CA GLY A 18 9.17 -38.53 4.00
C GLY A 18 8.22 -38.72 5.16
N VAL A 19 6.98 -39.12 4.89
CA VAL A 19 6.29 -40.30 5.45
C VAL A 19 4.92 -40.39 4.77
N SER A 20 4.69 -41.54 4.13
CA SER A 20 3.45 -41.97 3.49
C SER A 20 2.19 -41.74 4.33
N LEU A 21 1.15 -41.13 3.74
CA LEU A 21 -0.30 -41.41 3.95
C LEU A 21 -1.14 -40.32 3.26
N LEU A 22 -1.47 -40.52 1.99
CA LEU A 22 -2.79 -40.31 1.37
C LEU A 22 -2.63 -40.34 -0.15
N ARG A 23 -2.68 -41.55 -0.71
CA ARG A 23 -2.88 -41.81 -2.13
C ARG A 23 -4.38 -42.03 -2.34
N ALA A 24 -5.15 -40.96 -2.42
CA ALA A 24 -6.55 -40.97 -2.89
C ALA A 24 -7.07 -39.54 -3.09
N PHE A 25 -6.65 -38.86 -4.15
CA PHE A 25 -7.41 -37.80 -4.82
C PHE A 25 -6.76 -37.54 -6.20
N THR A 26 -6.84 -38.54 -7.07
CA THR A 26 -6.73 -38.32 -8.52
C THR A 26 -8.08 -37.79 -8.98
N GLY A 27 -8.22 -36.47 -9.07
CA GLY A 27 -9.43 -35.85 -9.59
C GLY A 27 -9.68 -34.45 -9.06
N LEU A 28 -8.87 -33.47 -9.48
CA LEU A 28 -9.36 -32.23 -10.09
C LEU A 28 -8.13 -31.42 -10.54
N SER A 29 -7.86 -31.56 -11.83
CA SER A 29 -7.18 -30.62 -12.69
C SER A 29 -7.57 -29.18 -12.34
N GLY A 30 -6.58 -28.32 -12.07
CA GLY A 30 -6.83 -26.89 -11.92
C GLY A 30 -6.01 -26.17 -10.86
N SER A 31 -4.83 -26.65 -10.46
CA SER A 31 -3.82 -25.75 -9.90
C SER A 31 -3.31 -24.86 -11.03
N GLY A 32 -4.11 -23.86 -11.40
CA GLY A 32 -3.59 -22.67 -12.04
C GLY A 32 -2.58 -22.11 -11.06
N ALA A 33 -1.30 -22.45 -11.25
CA ALA A 33 -0.24 -21.59 -10.77
C ALA A 33 -0.66 -20.20 -11.24
N PHE A 34 -0.93 -19.29 -10.31
CA PHE A 34 -0.97 -17.87 -10.62
C PHE A 34 0.40 -17.59 -11.19
N ALA A 35 0.52 -17.67 -12.51
CA ALA A 35 1.70 -17.25 -13.21
C ALA A 35 1.88 -15.81 -12.74
N THR A 36 2.96 -15.59 -11.99
CA THR A 36 3.45 -14.25 -11.72
C THR A 36 3.91 -13.73 -13.08
N ASN A 37 2.95 -13.34 -13.92
CA ASN A 37 3.21 -12.56 -15.09
C ASN A 37 3.81 -11.30 -14.53
N LYS A 38 5.14 -11.21 -14.64
CA LYS A 38 5.92 -10.04 -14.28
C LYS A 38 5.37 -8.93 -15.15
N SER A 39 4.46 -8.17 -14.58
CA SER A 39 3.64 -7.30 -15.39
C SER A 39 4.48 -6.13 -15.85
N SER A 40 4.60 -6.01 -17.17
CA SER A 40 5.41 -5.01 -17.87
C SER A 40 4.64 -3.71 -18.11
N GLY A 41 3.41 -3.60 -17.62
CA GLY A 41 2.60 -2.39 -17.71
C GLY A 41 3.19 -1.27 -16.85
N GLU A 42 3.22 -0.06 -17.40
CA GLU A 42 3.62 1.14 -16.67
C GLU A 42 2.61 1.42 -15.52
N THR A 43 3.13 1.64 -14.31
CA THR A 43 2.30 2.06 -13.17
C THR A 43 1.90 3.53 -13.35
N MET A 44 0.61 3.77 -13.56
CA MET A 44 0.04 5.11 -13.67
C MET A 44 -0.42 5.61 -12.31
N ILE A 45 0.00 6.81 -11.92
CA ILE A 45 -0.33 7.37 -10.61
C ILE A 45 -0.84 8.80 -10.76
N GLU A 46 -2.01 9.06 -10.19
CA GLU A 46 -2.64 10.37 -10.16
C GLU A 46 -2.82 10.81 -8.70
N ILE A 47 -2.48 12.06 -8.41
CA ILE A 47 -2.70 12.69 -7.10
C ILE A 47 -3.52 13.96 -7.29
N LYS A 48 -4.64 14.06 -6.57
CA LYS A 48 -5.57 15.19 -6.65
C LYS A 48 -5.91 15.71 -5.26
N THR A 49 -5.75 17.00 -5.05
CA THR A 49 -6.28 17.68 -3.86
C THR A 49 -7.71 18.13 -4.14
N LYS A 50 -8.63 17.88 -3.21
CA LYS A 50 -10.01 18.34 -3.30
C LYS A 50 -10.45 18.98 -1.98
N ARG A 51 -11.07 20.14 -2.10
CA ARG A 51 -11.79 20.78 -1.00
C ARG A 51 -13.14 20.10 -0.80
N LEU A 52 -13.35 19.60 0.41
CA LEU A 52 -14.59 19.03 0.89
C LEU A 52 -15.25 20.06 1.80
N ASN A 53 -16.34 20.68 1.34
CA ASN A 53 -17.12 21.60 2.17
C ASN A 53 -17.98 20.77 3.14
N LEU A 54 -17.92 21.10 4.42
CA LEU A 54 -18.67 20.41 5.46
C LEU A 54 -20.09 20.98 5.52
N ALA A 55 -21.08 20.11 5.74
CA ALA A 55 -22.47 20.55 5.92
C ALA A 55 -22.65 21.42 7.18
N HIS A 56 -21.81 21.19 8.18
CA HIS A 56 -21.77 21.96 9.42
C HIS A 56 -20.31 22.25 9.79
N THR A 57 -20.08 23.41 10.40
CA THR A 57 -18.77 23.76 10.97
C THR A 57 -18.35 22.69 11.98
N TRP A 58 -17.18 22.09 11.76
CA TRP A 58 -16.60 21.14 12.70
C TRP A 58 -15.70 21.89 13.68
N THR A 59 -16.11 21.93 14.95
CA THR A 59 -15.37 22.60 16.03
C THR A 59 -14.78 21.58 17.00
N ILE A 60 -13.48 21.76 17.29
CA ILE A 60 -12.76 21.11 18.37
C ILE A 60 -12.12 22.18 19.27
N SER A 61 -11.59 21.79 20.43
CA SER A 61 -11.07 22.74 21.44
C SER A 61 -10.00 23.73 20.96
N ARG A 62 -9.34 23.46 19.82
CA ARG A 62 -8.26 24.29 19.27
C ARG A 62 -8.55 24.91 17.92
N ASN A 63 -9.64 24.52 17.23
CA ASN A 63 -9.95 25.04 15.90
C ASN A 63 -11.40 24.76 15.49
N SER A 64 -11.92 25.57 14.59
CA SER A 64 -13.14 25.30 13.81
C SER A 64 -12.78 25.17 12.33
N SER A 65 -13.56 24.40 11.57
CA SER A 65 -13.36 24.27 10.12
C SER A 65 -14.68 24.10 9.40
N ASP A 66 -14.88 24.84 8.31
CA ASP A 66 -16.02 24.67 7.40
C ASP A 66 -15.69 23.78 6.20
N TYR A 67 -14.41 23.44 6.02
CA TYR A 67 -13.95 22.57 4.94
C TYR A 67 -12.73 21.73 5.35
N LYS A 68 -12.43 20.72 4.53
CA LYS A 68 -11.19 19.94 4.58
C LYS A 68 -10.58 19.82 3.19
N ASP A 69 -9.28 20.07 3.09
CA ASP A 69 -8.53 19.84 1.86
C ASP A 69 -7.89 18.46 1.96
N ASN A 70 -8.54 17.46 1.34
CA ASN A 70 -8.06 16.09 1.32
C ASN A 70 -7.30 15.81 0.03
N VAL A 71 -6.38 14.84 0.09
CA VAL A 71 -5.55 14.43 -1.05
C VAL A 71 -5.91 13.01 -1.42
N PHE A 72 -6.35 12.81 -2.65
CA PHE A 72 -6.74 11.53 -3.22
C PHE A 72 -5.63 11.01 -4.11
N VAL A 73 -5.38 9.71 -4.05
CA VAL A 73 -4.45 9.00 -4.93
C VAL A 73 -5.20 7.92 -5.70
N LYS A 74 -4.87 7.78 -6.98
CA LYS A 74 -5.27 6.67 -7.83
C LYS A 74 -3.99 6.01 -8.36
N ILE A 75 -3.85 4.71 -8.14
CA ILE A 75 -2.75 3.89 -8.68
C ILE A 75 -3.37 2.88 -9.63
N GLU A 76 -2.87 2.80 -10.85
CA GLU A 76 -3.37 1.90 -11.87
C GLU A 76 -2.22 1.10 -12.49
N LYS A 77 -2.37 -0.23 -12.52
CA LYS A 77 -1.43 -1.13 -13.17
C LYS A 77 -2.18 -2.34 -13.74
N ASP A 78 -1.95 -2.64 -15.02
CA ASP A 78 -2.53 -3.80 -15.72
C ASP A 78 -4.06 -3.91 -15.60
N GLY A 79 -4.75 -2.76 -15.63
CA GLY A 79 -6.21 -2.68 -15.50
C GLY A 79 -6.73 -2.80 -14.06
N ILE A 80 -5.86 -3.00 -13.07
CA ILE A 80 -6.21 -2.96 -11.65
C ILE A 80 -6.04 -1.52 -11.15
N VAL A 81 -7.08 -1.00 -10.50
CA VAL A 81 -7.09 0.37 -9.97
C VAL A 81 -7.29 0.34 -8.46
N GLY A 82 -6.36 0.96 -7.74
CA GLY A 82 -6.43 1.25 -6.32
C GLY A 82 -6.69 2.73 -6.05
N TYR A 83 -7.44 3.02 -4.99
CA TYR A 83 -7.76 4.38 -4.57
C TYR A 83 -7.41 4.56 -3.10
N GLY A 84 -6.79 5.68 -2.79
CA GLY A 84 -6.43 6.05 -1.43
C GLY A 84 -6.73 7.50 -1.12
N GLU A 85 -6.84 7.82 0.16
CA GLU A 85 -7.18 9.14 0.64
C GLU A 85 -6.30 9.52 1.84
N ALA A 86 -5.74 10.73 1.80
CA ALA A 86 -5.11 11.38 2.92
C ALA A 86 -6.00 12.53 3.40
N ALA A 87 -6.22 12.59 4.71
CA ALA A 87 -6.90 13.68 5.41
C ALA A 87 -5.89 14.41 6.33
N PRO A 88 -5.13 15.39 5.82
CA PRO A 88 -4.08 16.06 6.56
C PRO A 88 -4.65 16.85 7.74
N ASN A 89 -3.96 16.82 8.88
CA ASN A 89 -4.39 17.54 10.08
C ASN A 89 -3.28 18.44 10.65
N VAL A 90 -3.61 19.72 10.83
CA VAL A 90 -2.71 20.73 11.42
C VAL A 90 -2.17 20.34 12.79
N ARG A 91 -2.92 19.54 13.57
CA ARG A 91 -2.47 19.00 14.86
C ARG A 91 -1.16 18.21 14.74
N TYR A 92 -0.94 17.54 13.61
CA TYR A 92 0.23 16.73 13.33
C TYR A 92 1.27 17.45 12.46
N GLY A 93 1.08 18.75 12.21
CA GLY A 93 1.95 19.53 11.31
C GLY A 93 1.72 19.21 9.83
N GLU A 94 0.58 18.64 9.49
CA GLU A 94 0.26 18.20 8.13
C GLU A 94 -0.66 19.21 7.42
N ASN A 95 -0.48 19.38 6.11
CA ASN A 95 -1.40 20.11 5.23
C ASN A 95 -1.43 19.47 3.82
N ALA A 96 -2.41 19.83 2.99
CA ALA A 96 -2.60 19.21 1.67
C ALA A 96 -1.41 19.41 0.70
N GLU A 97 -0.79 20.59 0.73
CA GLU A 97 0.37 20.91 -0.12
C GLU A 97 1.57 20.03 0.23
N LEU A 98 1.94 19.99 1.51
CA LEU A 98 3.03 19.16 2.03
C LEU A 98 2.76 17.67 1.80
N THR A 99 1.51 17.22 2.03
CA THR A 99 1.07 15.84 1.75
C THR A 99 1.33 15.49 0.29
N THR A 100 0.83 16.31 -0.62
CA THR A 100 0.97 16.11 -2.07
C THR A 100 2.44 16.09 -2.48
N LYS A 101 3.25 17.01 -1.96
CA LYS A 101 4.69 17.06 -2.23
C LYS A 101 5.40 15.79 -1.77
N LYS A 102 5.11 15.32 -0.55
CA LYS A 102 5.70 14.09 0.00
C LYS A 102 5.30 12.85 -0.79
N MET A 103 4.02 12.73 -1.19
CA MET A 103 3.56 11.64 -2.06
C MET A 103 4.28 11.65 -3.41
N LYS A 104 4.36 12.82 -4.07
CA LYS A 104 5.03 12.96 -5.37
C LYS A 104 6.50 12.50 -5.33
N ASN A 105 7.21 12.82 -4.26
CA ASN A 105 8.60 12.39 -4.08
C ASN A 105 8.75 10.86 -3.91
N ALA A 106 7.70 10.18 -3.46
CA ALA A 106 7.71 8.73 -3.18
C ALA A 106 7.15 7.88 -4.33
N LEU A 107 6.67 8.47 -5.43
CA LEU A 107 6.02 7.72 -6.53
C LEU A 107 6.93 6.70 -7.21
N HIS A 108 8.25 6.92 -7.18
CA HIS A 108 9.23 5.99 -7.74
C HIS A 108 9.14 4.60 -7.09
N ILE A 109 8.77 4.53 -5.80
CA ILE A 109 8.61 3.26 -5.06
C ILE A 109 7.60 2.35 -5.77
N PHE A 110 6.49 2.89 -6.26
CA PHE A 110 5.45 2.11 -6.97
C PHE A 110 5.83 1.75 -8.41
N LYS A 111 6.80 2.45 -9.00
CA LYS A 111 7.31 2.17 -10.34
C LYS A 111 8.43 1.12 -10.32
N GLU A 112 9.19 1.09 -9.24
CA GLU A 112 10.37 0.23 -9.08
C GLU A 112 10.06 -1.11 -8.37
N ASN A 113 8.90 -1.23 -7.73
CA ASN A 113 8.50 -2.41 -6.98
C ASN A 113 7.27 -3.11 -7.58
N ASP A 114 7.13 -4.39 -7.26
CA ASP A 114 5.90 -5.14 -7.53
C ASP A 114 4.82 -4.74 -6.51
N LEU A 115 3.67 -4.28 -7.01
CA LEU A 115 2.57 -3.75 -6.21
C LEU A 115 1.96 -4.79 -5.26
N PHE A 116 2.07 -6.09 -5.58
CA PHE A 116 1.55 -7.14 -4.72
C PHE A 116 2.50 -7.50 -3.56
N HIS A 117 3.74 -7.01 -3.58
CA HIS A 117 4.67 -7.07 -2.46
C HIS A 117 4.49 -5.86 -1.52
N TYR A 118 3.25 -5.66 -1.06
CA TYR A 118 2.83 -4.48 -0.31
C TYR A 118 3.65 -4.22 0.97
N THR A 119 4.19 -5.26 1.61
CA THR A 119 5.03 -5.09 2.80
C THR A 119 6.34 -4.39 2.50
N ASP A 120 6.90 -4.60 1.31
CA ASP A 120 8.17 -4.00 0.88
C ASP A 120 7.93 -2.54 0.49
N ILE A 121 6.82 -2.28 -0.22
CA ILE A 121 6.35 -0.92 -0.51
C ILE A 121 6.12 -0.14 0.79
N LYS A 122 5.42 -0.73 1.76
CA LYS A 122 5.18 -0.11 3.06
C LYS A 122 6.49 0.25 3.77
N ALA A 123 7.46 -0.67 3.80
CA ALA A 123 8.76 -0.41 4.43
C ALA A 123 9.53 0.73 3.72
N ALA A 124 9.47 0.78 2.39
CA ALA A 124 10.05 1.85 1.60
C ALA A 124 9.35 3.21 1.87
N LEU A 125 8.02 3.23 1.93
CA LEU A 125 7.23 4.42 2.27
C LEU A 125 7.52 4.92 3.68
N ASP A 126 7.62 4.01 4.65
CA ASP A 126 7.98 4.35 6.04
C ASP A 126 9.35 5.03 6.14
N SER A 127 10.29 4.62 5.27
CA SER A 127 11.64 5.20 5.21
C SER A 127 11.68 6.54 4.45
N ALA A 128 10.92 6.66 3.36
CA ALA A 128 10.95 7.84 2.49
C ALA A 128 10.09 9.01 3.02
N ILE A 129 8.95 8.72 3.64
CA ILE A 129 7.96 9.71 4.06
C ILE A 129 8.02 9.92 5.58
N LEU A 130 8.83 10.89 5.98
CA LEU A 130 8.94 11.31 7.38
C LEU A 130 7.92 12.39 7.73
N LYS A 131 7.32 12.26 8.93
CA LYS A 131 6.39 13.22 9.54
C LYS A 131 5.19 13.59 8.65
N GLN A 132 4.67 12.62 7.90
CA GLN A 132 3.46 12.75 7.09
C GLN A 132 2.73 11.41 7.04
N SER A 133 2.12 11.00 8.16
CA SER A 133 1.52 9.67 8.28
C SER A 133 0.30 9.50 7.38
N CYS A 134 -0.50 10.56 7.18
CA CYS A 134 -1.64 10.51 6.28
C CYS A 134 -1.24 10.22 4.83
N ALA A 135 -0.07 10.70 4.39
CA ALA A 135 0.44 10.42 3.05
C ALA A 135 0.78 8.94 2.87
N LYS A 136 1.44 8.33 3.87
CA LYS A 136 1.74 6.89 3.86
C LYS A 136 0.47 6.06 3.86
N ALA A 137 -0.49 6.42 4.70
CA ALA A 137 -1.77 5.70 4.80
C ALA A 137 -2.51 5.71 3.46
N ALA A 138 -2.62 6.86 2.79
CA ALA A 138 -3.28 6.93 1.50
C ALA A 138 -2.60 6.10 0.42
N LEU A 139 -1.26 6.07 0.41
CA LEU A 139 -0.48 5.28 -0.53
C LEU A 139 -0.52 3.78 -0.23
N ASP A 140 -0.69 3.38 1.03
CA ASP A 140 -0.84 1.98 1.47
C ASP A 140 -2.26 1.44 1.22
N ILE A 141 -3.28 2.30 1.30
CA ILE A 141 -4.68 1.97 0.98
C ILE A 141 -4.89 1.74 -0.52
N ALA A 142 -4.15 2.48 -1.36
CA ALA A 142 -4.24 2.43 -2.82
C ALA A 142 -3.43 1.27 -3.39
#